data_AF-A0A6P0IT55-F1
#
_entry.id   AF-A0A6P0IT55-F1
#
_cell.length_a   1.000
_cell.length_b   1.000
_cell.length_c   1.000
_cell.angle_alpha   90.00
_cell.angle_beta   90.00
_cell.angle_gamma   90.00
#
_symmetry.space_group_name_H-M   'P 1'
#
loop_
_entity.id
_entity.type
_entity.pdbx_description
1 polymer ?
#
loop_
_entity_poly.entity_id
_entity_poly.type
_entity_poly.pdbx_seq_one_letter_code
_entity_poly.pdbx_strand_id
1 'polypeptide(L)'
;MRVLIQMRFMPELRAAMTAESFTMTTEAVSIDGFSLDQSYTPVLVPNRQRREQVGVTEVGRLFSFDARPEVSTYLLRGEVADEALEPLIAAVEQDPNAIGVFSDPRISAIAICPPASGPTASVGTHRNVENLLQFPQLQAKGMDGSNVMVAIVDTGVNLSHLNSKGKTPQFDGSKSWTPVSGLTPGNMPVDHGTMCAFDVCIAAPNSTLLDYALLQSRTPGGSVMDGFLSDAVKAFSNLLQILSTAPEPKPALVVNNSWAMFHPSWDFPVGHPGNYSDNPNHPFNIIVESLEDAGADILFAAGNCGAECPDGRCQGVTNRPIYGANSHPSVLSIAGVTVNKERVGYSSQGPGHLDSQKPDLCAYTHFVGSGVYP
;
A
#
# COMPACT_ATOMS: atom_id res chain seq x y z
N MET A 1 -7.59 -10.41 17.42
CA MET A 1 -7.12 -9.86 16.13
C MET A 1 -7.60 -8.43 15.87
N ARG A 2 -7.07 -7.74 14.85
CA ARG A 2 -7.50 -6.39 14.44
C ARG A 2 -8.48 -6.48 13.27
N VAL A 3 -9.47 -5.59 13.24
CA VAL A 3 -10.53 -5.54 12.22
C VAL A 3 -10.89 -4.10 11.86
N LEU A 4 -11.51 -3.94 10.70
CA LEU A 4 -12.13 -2.71 10.24
C LEU A 4 -13.65 -2.84 10.28
N ILE A 5 -14.36 -1.83 10.76
CA ILE A 5 -15.83 -1.76 10.70
C ILE A 5 -16.20 -0.63 9.74
N GLN A 6 -16.94 -0.95 8.69
CA GLN A 6 -17.44 0.05 7.76
C GLN A 6 -18.86 0.45 8.13
N MET A 7 -19.09 1.75 8.24
CA MET A 7 -20.38 2.34 8.60
C MET A 7 -20.85 3.33 7.54
N ARG A 8 -22.16 3.52 7.44
CA ARG A 8 -22.79 4.57 6.64
C ARG A 8 -22.46 5.94 7.21
N PHE A 9 -22.74 6.96 6.42
CA PHE A 9 -22.65 8.34 6.88
C PHE A 9 -23.45 8.56 8.16
N MET A 10 -22.76 9.08 9.17
CA MET A 10 -23.34 9.63 10.40
C MET A 10 -22.64 10.97 10.68
N PRO A 11 -23.36 12.03 11.08
CA PRO A 11 -22.75 13.33 11.36
C PRO A 11 -21.58 13.27 12.34
N GLU A 12 -21.64 12.37 13.32
CA GLU A 12 -20.62 12.16 14.35
C GLU A 12 -19.31 11.63 13.74
N LEU A 13 -19.41 10.69 12.80
CA LEU A 13 -18.24 10.14 12.09
C LEU A 13 -17.56 11.19 11.22
N ARG A 14 -18.35 12.08 10.60
CA ARG A 14 -17.82 13.20 9.84
C ARG A 14 -17.11 14.22 10.74
N ALA A 15 -17.71 14.57 11.88
CA ALA A 15 -17.11 15.46 12.86
C ALA A 15 -15.79 14.89 13.44
N ALA A 16 -15.76 13.58 13.67
CA ALA A 16 -14.59 12.85 14.15
C ALA A 16 -13.38 12.95 13.23
N MET A 17 -13.57 13.12 11.91
CA MET A 17 -12.46 13.28 10.97
C MET A 17 -11.61 14.53 11.24
N THR A 18 -12.18 15.53 11.91
CA THR A 18 -11.51 16.79 12.25
C THR A 18 -11.18 16.93 13.73
N ALA A 19 -11.55 15.94 14.55
CA ALA A 19 -11.32 15.94 15.99
C ALA A 19 -10.00 15.24 16.34
N GLU A 20 -9.35 15.67 17.43
CA GLU A 20 -8.14 15.03 17.95
C GLU A 20 -8.42 13.63 18.52
N SER A 21 -9.64 13.39 18.99
CA SER A 21 -10.13 12.10 19.45
C SER A 21 -11.64 12.02 19.25
N PHE A 22 -12.17 10.80 19.07
CA PHE A 22 -13.60 10.58 18.95
C PHE A 22 -14.07 9.45 19.86
N THR A 23 -15.24 9.63 20.45
CA THR A 23 -15.94 8.58 21.18
C THR A 23 -17.21 8.25 20.43
N MET A 24 -17.33 7.00 20.01
CA MET A 24 -18.56 6.47 19.43
C MET A 24 -19.27 5.58 20.43
N THR A 25 -20.57 5.79 20.61
CA THR A 25 -21.44 4.83 21.31
C THR A 25 -22.44 4.30 20.30
N THR A 26 -22.18 3.11 19.76
CA THR A 26 -23.19 2.34 19.01
C THR A 26 -23.29 0.96 19.63
N GLU A 27 -24.48 0.35 19.57
CA GLU A 27 -24.71 -1.00 20.10
C GLU A 27 -23.82 -2.04 19.41
N ALA A 28 -23.56 -1.87 18.10
CA ALA A 28 -22.66 -2.74 17.32
C ALA A 28 -21.20 -2.76 17.80
N VAL A 29 -20.76 -1.71 18.51
CA VAL A 29 -19.37 -1.51 18.98
C VAL A 29 -19.28 -1.73 20.49
N SER A 30 -20.36 -2.20 21.13
CA SER A 30 -20.46 -2.35 22.59
C SER A 30 -20.44 -3.82 23.04
N ILE A 31 -19.67 -4.69 22.38
CA ILE A 31 -19.62 -6.12 22.65
C ILE A 31 -18.42 -6.49 23.51
N ASP A 32 -18.64 -7.37 24.48
CA ASP A 32 -17.57 -7.95 25.29
C ASP A 32 -16.52 -8.63 24.40
N GLY A 33 -15.25 -8.26 24.58
CA GLY A 33 -14.13 -8.77 23.78
C GLY A 33 -13.83 -7.94 22.53
N PHE A 34 -14.58 -6.87 22.24
CA PHE A 34 -14.24 -5.87 21.23
C PHE A 34 -13.83 -4.54 21.86
N SER A 35 -12.83 -3.90 21.26
CA SER A 35 -12.36 -2.56 21.64
C SER A 35 -12.17 -1.70 20.39
N LEU A 36 -12.86 -0.56 20.34
CA LEU A 36 -12.68 0.44 19.29
C LEU A 36 -11.38 1.22 19.51
N ASP A 37 -10.58 1.38 18.46
CA ASP A 37 -9.41 2.23 18.49
C ASP A 37 -9.81 3.70 18.28
N GLN A 38 -9.97 4.41 19.40
CA GLN A 38 -10.34 5.83 19.41
C GLN A 38 -9.25 6.77 18.88
N SER A 39 -8.01 6.29 18.72
CA SER A 39 -6.91 7.05 18.14
C SER A 39 -6.88 6.98 16.60
N TYR A 40 -7.62 6.02 16.02
CA TYR A 40 -7.74 5.88 14.59
C TYR A 40 -8.87 6.78 14.06
N THR A 41 -8.49 7.94 13.53
CA THR A 41 -9.45 8.87 12.91
C THR A 41 -10.22 8.17 11.78
N PRO A 42 -11.57 8.20 11.79
CA PRO A 42 -12.38 7.55 10.77
C PRO A 42 -11.95 7.92 9.36
N VAL A 43 -11.90 6.93 8.48
CA VAL A 43 -11.47 7.11 7.09
C VAL A 43 -12.67 7.02 6.16
N LEU A 44 -12.87 8.07 5.35
CA LEU A 44 -13.92 8.10 4.35
C LEU A 44 -13.58 7.12 3.22
N VAL A 45 -14.52 6.25 2.88
CA VAL A 45 -14.47 5.37 1.70
C VAL A 45 -15.45 5.92 0.67
N PRO A 46 -14.97 6.38 -0.49
CA PRO A 46 -15.83 6.93 -1.53
C PRO A 46 -16.88 5.93 -2.01
N ASN A 47 -18.04 6.44 -2.39
CA ASN A 47 -19.08 5.61 -2.97
C ASN A 47 -18.68 5.15 -4.38
N ARG A 48 -18.44 3.85 -4.54
CA ARG A 48 -18.07 3.22 -5.80
C ARG A 48 -19.31 2.94 -6.64
N GLN A 49 -19.41 3.58 -7.80
CA GLN A 49 -20.54 3.41 -8.73
C GLN A 49 -20.05 2.92 -10.07
N ARG A 50 -20.74 1.94 -10.66
CA ARG A 50 -20.40 1.46 -12.00
C ARG A 50 -20.69 2.55 -13.02
N ARG A 51 -19.73 2.84 -13.91
CA ARG A 51 -19.94 3.80 -15.00
C ARG A 51 -20.93 3.23 -16.01
N GLU A 52 -21.89 4.06 -16.42
CA GLU A 52 -22.86 3.70 -17.48
C GLU A 52 -22.25 3.77 -18.88
N GLN A 53 -21.25 4.64 -19.07
CA GLN A 53 -20.49 4.80 -20.31
C GLN A 53 -19.01 4.88 -19.99
N VAL A 54 -18.19 4.20 -20.77
CA VAL A 54 -16.73 4.25 -20.69
C VAL A 54 -16.23 4.90 -21.98
N GLY A 55 -15.51 6.02 -21.85
CA GLY A 55 -14.94 6.70 -23.02
C GLY A 55 -13.92 5.82 -23.75
N VAL A 56 -13.67 6.12 -25.04
CA VAL A 56 -12.70 5.36 -25.87
C VAL A 56 -11.28 5.39 -25.29
N THR A 57 -10.95 6.40 -24.49
CA THR A 57 -9.66 6.57 -23.79
C THR A 57 -9.70 6.09 -22.33
N GLU A 58 -10.83 5.60 -21.84
CA GLU A 58 -11.04 5.17 -20.45
C GLU A 58 -11.16 3.64 -20.32
N VAL A 59 -10.68 2.89 -21.32
CA VAL A 59 -10.77 1.42 -21.35
C VAL A 59 -10.19 0.84 -20.06
N GLY A 60 -11.02 0.11 -19.30
CA GLY A 60 -10.67 -0.45 -18.00
C GLY A 60 -11.18 0.33 -16.79
N ARG A 61 -11.58 1.59 -16.95
CA ARG A 61 -12.21 2.40 -15.88
C ARG A 61 -13.70 2.09 -15.77
N LEU A 62 -14.01 1.01 -15.06
CA LEU A 62 -15.38 0.51 -14.93
C LEU A 62 -16.21 1.25 -13.87
N PHE A 63 -15.55 2.01 -13.00
CA PHE A 63 -16.17 2.65 -11.84
C PHE A 63 -15.84 4.14 -11.77
N SER A 64 -16.71 4.87 -11.10
CA SER A 64 -16.55 6.28 -10.71
C SER A 64 -16.80 6.39 -9.22
N PHE A 65 -16.18 7.39 -8.60
CA PHE A 65 -16.16 7.52 -7.14
C PHE A 65 -16.75 8.86 -6.70
N ASP A 66 -17.71 8.82 -5.78
CA ASP A 66 -18.27 10.01 -5.15
C ASP A 66 -17.82 10.09 -3.69
N ALA A 67 -17.00 11.09 -3.38
CA ALA A 67 -16.44 11.33 -2.05
C ALA A 67 -17.25 12.34 -1.22
N ARG A 68 -18.47 12.72 -1.66
CA ARG A 68 -19.35 13.55 -0.84
C ARG A 68 -19.69 12.81 0.46
N PRO A 69 -19.62 13.50 1.62
CA PRO A 69 -19.79 12.86 2.92
C PRO A 69 -21.06 12.01 3.06
N GLU A 70 -22.17 12.46 2.47
CA GLU A 70 -23.52 11.95 2.66
C GLU A 70 -23.79 10.64 1.89
N VAL A 71 -23.00 10.38 0.85
CA VAL A 71 -23.09 9.15 0.04
C VAL A 71 -21.93 8.20 0.31
N SER A 72 -20.88 8.68 0.98
CA SER A 72 -19.72 7.90 1.37
C SER A 72 -20.00 7.04 2.60
N THR A 73 -19.08 6.11 2.85
CA THR A 73 -19.04 5.31 4.08
C THR A 73 -17.76 5.62 4.84
N TYR A 74 -17.64 5.11 6.06
CA TYR A 74 -16.57 5.47 7.00
C TYR A 74 -16.03 4.21 7.64
N LEU A 75 -14.71 4.05 7.63
CA LEU A 75 -14.01 2.96 8.29
C LEU A 75 -13.56 3.37 9.68
N LEU A 76 -13.86 2.49 10.61
CA LEU A 76 -13.37 2.46 11.97
C LEU A 76 -12.40 1.29 12.12
N ARG A 77 -11.47 1.41 13.08
CA ARG A 77 -10.53 0.35 13.44
C ARG A 77 -10.80 -0.13 14.85
N GLY A 78 -10.69 -1.44 15.07
CA GLY A 78 -10.79 -2.01 16.41
C GLY A 78 -10.06 -3.32 16.56
N GLU A 79 -9.96 -3.79 17.78
CA GLU A 79 -9.38 -5.08 18.14
C GLU A 79 -10.47 -5.95 18.77
N VAL A 80 -10.53 -7.21 18.34
CA VAL A 80 -11.53 -8.20 18.77
C VAL A 80 -10.85 -9.48 19.23
N ALA A 81 -11.27 -10.06 20.34
CA ALA A 81 -10.84 -11.40 20.74
C ALA A 81 -11.33 -12.45 19.73
N ASP A 82 -10.61 -13.55 19.54
CA ASP A 82 -10.92 -14.53 18.50
C ASP A 82 -12.32 -15.14 18.73
N GLU A 83 -12.68 -15.40 19.99
CA GLU A 83 -14.00 -15.88 20.42
C GLU A 83 -15.13 -14.85 20.27
N ALA A 84 -14.79 -13.56 20.15
CA ALA A 84 -15.73 -12.45 20.03
C ALA A 84 -15.96 -11.99 18.58
N LEU A 85 -15.23 -12.55 17.61
CA LEU A 85 -15.35 -12.17 16.19
C LEU A 85 -16.73 -12.47 15.62
N GLU A 86 -17.25 -13.70 15.79
CA GLU A 86 -18.58 -14.07 15.28
C GLU A 86 -19.71 -13.27 15.94
N PRO A 87 -19.73 -13.07 17.28
CA PRO A 87 -20.65 -12.12 17.92
C PRO A 87 -20.57 -10.70 17.34
N LEU A 88 -19.36 -10.19 17.07
CA LEU A 88 -19.17 -8.88 16.46
C LEU A 88 -19.76 -8.79 15.06
N ILE A 89 -19.50 -9.78 14.21
CA ILE A 89 -20.07 -9.85 12.87
C ILE A 89 -21.60 -9.84 12.96
N ALA A 90 -22.18 -10.70 13.80
CA ALA A 90 -23.64 -10.79 13.97
C ALA A 90 -24.28 -9.47 14.47
N ALA A 91 -23.61 -8.76 15.38
CA ALA A 91 -24.09 -7.47 15.86
C ALA A 91 -23.99 -6.37 14.79
N VAL A 92 -22.89 -6.36 14.02
CA VAL A 92 -22.71 -5.44 12.89
C VAL A 92 -23.73 -5.70 11.79
N GLU A 93 -24.09 -6.95 11.51
CA GLU A 93 -25.14 -7.29 10.54
C GLU A 93 -26.54 -6.83 10.98
N GLN A 94 -26.78 -6.68 12.28
CA GLN A 94 -28.05 -6.18 12.82
C GLN A 94 -28.13 -4.65 12.89
N ASP A 95 -27.00 -3.94 12.79
CA ASP A 95 -26.96 -2.49 12.82
C ASP A 95 -27.33 -1.91 11.44
N PRO A 96 -28.45 -1.15 11.32
CA PRO A 96 -28.88 -0.58 10.05
C PRO A 96 -27.87 0.43 9.44
N ASN A 97 -26.98 0.98 10.27
CA ASN A 97 -25.95 1.92 9.86
C ASN A 97 -24.64 1.23 9.52
N ALA A 98 -24.46 -0.05 9.80
CA ALA A 98 -23.23 -0.75 9.47
C ALA A 98 -23.31 -1.41 8.08
N ILE A 99 -22.14 -1.58 7.47
CA ILE A 99 -21.96 -2.23 6.16
C ILE A 99 -21.33 -3.61 6.34
N GLY A 100 -20.38 -3.74 7.26
CA GLY A 100 -19.73 -5.02 7.53
C GLY A 100 -18.45 -4.90 8.34
N VAL A 101 -17.93 -6.07 8.73
CA VAL A 101 -16.61 -6.25 9.34
C VAL A 101 -15.65 -6.76 8.29
N PHE A 102 -14.51 -6.10 8.19
CA PHE A 102 -13.46 -6.39 7.23
C PHE A 102 -12.15 -6.72 7.93
N SER A 103 -11.35 -7.58 7.31
CA SER A 103 -10.04 -7.97 7.81
C SER A 103 -9.10 -6.76 7.86
N ASP A 104 -8.24 -6.71 8.87
CA ASP A 104 -7.11 -5.78 8.93
C ASP A 104 -5.80 -6.57 9.00
N PRO A 105 -5.40 -7.22 7.88
CA PRO A 105 -4.26 -8.13 7.89
C PRO A 105 -2.96 -7.38 8.14
N ARG A 106 -1.98 -8.13 8.63
CA ARG A 106 -0.59 -7.66 8.70
C ARG A 106 -0.04 -7.48 7.30
N ILE A 107 0.75 -6.44 7.13
CA ILE A 107 1.51 -6.13 5.93
C ILE A 107 2.97 -5.89 6.30
N SER A 108 3.88 -6.17 5.39
CA SER A 108 5.31 -6.09 5.69
C SER A 108 6.12 -5.81 4.44
N ALA A 109 7.32 -5.27 4.60
CA ALA A 109 8.22 -4.93 3.50
C ALA A 109 8.61 -6.17 2.66
N ILE A 110 8.69 -5.99 1.35
CA ILE A 110 9.17 -6.96 0.35
C ILE A 110 10.68 -6.78 0.18
N ALA A 111 11.43 -7.12 1.24
CA ALA A 111 12.89 -7.11 1.21
C ALA A 111 13.43 -8.31 0.42
N ILE A 112 14.64 -8.19 -0.12
CA ILE A 112 15.33 -9.27 -0.85
C ILE A 112 15.37 -10.59 -0.05
N CYS A 113 15.24 -11.74 -0.71
CA CYS A 113 15.37 -13.07 -0.07
C CYS A 113 16.76 -13.15 0.60
N PRO A 114 16.87 -13.23 1.94
CA PRO A 114 18.12 -13.56 2.58
C PRO A 114 18.41 -15.02 2.22
N PRO A 115 19.59 -15.33 1.68
CA PRO A 115 19.82 -16.64 1.12
C PRO A 115 19.82 -17.71 2.21
N ALA A 116 19.05 -18.78 1.99
CA ALA A 116 19.06 -19.99 2.82
C ALA A 116 20.46 -20.66 2.87
N SER A 117 21.36 -20.30 1.96
CA SER A 117 22.73 -20.79 1.87
C SER A 117 23.68 -19.78 1.17
N GLY A 118 24.01 -18.68 1.86
CA GLY A 118 25.11 -17.77 1.49
C GLY A 118 24.76 -16.67 0.48
N PRO A 119 25.45 -15.50 0.48
CA PRO A 119 25.04 -14.30 -0.25
C PRO A 119 24.68 -14.62 -1.71
N THR A 120 23.42 -14.40 -2.11
CA THR A 120 23.11 -14.20 -3.52
C THR A 120 23.73 -12.86 -3.88
N ALA A 121 24.97 -12.91 -4.34
CA ALA A 121 25.73 -11.73 -4.69
C ALA A 121 24.90 -10.90 -5.67
N SER A 122 24.80 -9.60 -5.39
CA SER A 122 24.19 -8.64 -6.31
C SER A 122 24.64 -8.89 -7.75
N VAL A 123 23.69 -8.93 -8.66
CA VAL A 123 23.93 -9.11 -10.09
C VAL A 123 23.91 -7.72 -10.72
N GLY A 124 25.11 -7.14 -10.85
CA GLY A 124 25.31 -5.79 -11.38
C GLY A 124 25.08 -4.68 -10.35
N THR A 125 24.91 -3.46 -10.85
CA THR A 125 24.82 -2.21 -10.06
C THR A 125 23.66 -1.36 -10.56
N HIS A 126 23.26 -0.35 -9.78
CA HIS A 126 22.28 0.65 -10.24
C HIS A 126 22.67 1.29 -11.58
N ARG A 127 23.97 1.46 -11.90
CA ARG A 127 24.41 1.97 -13.21
C ARG A 127 24.06 1.02 -14.36
N ASN A 128 24.05 -0.29 -14.12
CA ASN A 128 23.58 -1.25 -15.11
C ASN A 128 22.08 -1.04 -15.38
N VAL A 129 21.30 -0.78 -14.33
CA VAL A 129 19.87 -0.46 -14.43
C VAL A 129 19.66 0.84 -15.20
N GLU A 130 20.39 1.92 -14.89
CA GLU A 130 20.34 3.21 -15.61
C GLU A 130 20.55 3.02 -17.13
N ASN A 131 21.55 2.21 -17.50
CA ASN A 131 21.85 1.92 -18.89
C ASN A 131 20.77 1.05 -19.57
N LEU A 132 20.25 0.04 -18.88
CA LEU A 132 19.22 -0.85 -19.42
C LEU A 132 17.88 -0.14 -19.62
N LEU A 133 17.54 0.78 -18.72
CA LEU A 133 16.36 1.64 -18.84
C LEU A 133 16.56 2.81 -19.81
N GLN A 134 17.76 2.94 -20.41
CA GLN A 134 18.11 4.03 -21.31
C GLN A 134 17.89 5.41 -20.67
N PHE A 135 18.19 5.53 -19.38
CA PHE A 135 17.94 6.74 -18.63
C PHE A 135 18.66 7.97 -19.22
N PRO A 136 19.93 7.91 -19.68
CA PRO A 136 20.55 9.05 -20.35
C PRO A 136 19.76 9.57 -21.56
N GLN A 137 19.11 8.68 -22.32
CA GLN A 137 18.27 9.04 -23.46
C GLN A 137 16.94 9.66 -23.03
N LEU A 138 16.34 9.17 -21.94
CA LEU A 138 15.14 9.75 -21.33
C LEU A 138 15.43 11.16 -20.79
N GLN A 139 16.53 11.31 -20.04
CA GLN A 139 16.97 12.58 -19.50
C GLN A 139 17.29 13.61 -20.60
N ALA A 140 17.92 13.18 -21.71
CA ALA A 140 18.16 14.05 -22.87
C ALA A 140 16.86 14.57 -23.52
N LYS A 141 15.73 13.93 -23.25
CA LYS A 141 14.37 14.36 -23.65
C LYS A 141 13.62 15.11 -22.54
N GLY A 142 14.26 15.41 -21.42
CA GLY A 142 13.63 16.04 -20.25
C GLY A 142 12.75 15.11 -19.42
N MET A 143 12.85 13.79 -19.60
CA MET A 143 12.12 12.79 -18.81
C MET A 143 12.99 12.35 -17.61
N ASP A 144 12.96 13.15 -16.55
CA ASP A 144 13.82 12.96 -15.35
C ASP A 144 13.05 13.01 -14.02
N GLY A 145 11.71 13.00 -14.09
CA GLY A 145 10.83 13.09 -12.93
C GLY A 145 10.45 14.51 -12.50
N SER A 146 10.93 15.55 -13.19
CA SER A 146 10.54 16.93 -12.90
C SER A 146 9.01 17.09 -12.92
N ASN A 147 8.46 17.80 -11.92
CA ASN A 147 7.02 18.02 -11.72
C ASN A 147 6.19 16.76 -11.42
N VAL A 148 6.84 15.65 -11.03
CA VAL A 148 6.18 14.43 -10.58
C VAL A 148 6.40 14.24 -9.09
N MET A 149 5.32 14.07 -8.33
CA MET A 149 5.41 13.61 -6.94
C MET A 149 5.50 12.09 -6.93
N VAL A 150 6.40 11.54 -6.10
CA VAL A 150 6.51 10.10 -5.89
C VAL A 150 6.34 9.80 -4.40
N ALA A 151 5.22 9.18 -4.04
CA ALA A 151 5.00 8.70 -2.69
C ALA A 151 5.69 7.36 -2.48
N ILE A 152 6.67 7.34 -1.56
CA ILE A 152 7.29 6.11 -1.07
C ILE A 152 6.46 5.62 0.11
N VAL A 153 5.63 4.61 -0.13
CA VAL A 153 4.75 4.03 0.89
C VAL A 153 5.43 2.78 1.46
N ASP A 154 6.21 2.94 2.53
CA ASP A 154 7.11 1.88 3.03
C ASP A 154 7.53 2.10 4.51
N THR A 155 8.73 1.66 4.94
CA THR A 155 9.27 1.87 6.29
C THR A 155 9.73 3.30 6.56
N GLY A 156 9.74 4.16 5.55
CA GLY A 156 10.16 5.55 5.67
C GLY A 156 11.47 5.88 4.95
N VAL A 157 11.73 7.17 4.74
CA VAL A 157 12.88 7.65 3.95
C VAL A 157 13.89 8.38 4.83
N ASN A 158 15.17 8.08 4.61
CA ASN A 158 16.30 8.82 5.18
C ASN A 158 17.00 9.65 4.10
N LEU A 159 16.70 10.96 4.05
CA LEU A 159 17.27 11.86 3.04
C LEU A 159 18.78 12.05 3.20
N SER A 160 19.31 12.02 4.43
CA SER A 160 20.74 12.13 4.69
C SER A 160 21.52 10.96 4.05
N HIS A 161 20.97 9.75 4.14
CA HIS A 161 21.54 8.57 3.51
C HIS A 161 21.48 8.67 1.98
N LEU A 162 20.35 9.08 1.39
CA LEU A 162 20.25 9.31 -0.05
C LEU A 162 21.32 10.31 -0.53
N ASN A 163 21.46 11.43 0.18
CA ASN A 163 22.45 12.47 -0.13
C ASN A 163 23.87 11.92 -0.06
N SER A 164 24.18 11.08 0.96
CA SER A 164 25.48 10.41 1.09
C SER A 164 25.79 9.46 -0.06
N LYS A 165 24.75 8.98 -0.77
CA LYS A 165 24.84 8.12 -1.96
C LYS A 165 24.71 8.90 -3.27
N GLY A 166 24.74 10.23 -3.22
CA GLY A 166 24.70 11.11 -4.39
C GLY A 166 23.31 11.26 -5.00
N LYS A 167 22.24 10.87 -4.30
CA LYS A 167 20.85 11.11 -4.72
C LYS A 167 20.27 12.25 -3.89
N THR A 168 19.87 13.33 -4.55
CA THR A 168 19.40 14.59 -3.91
C THR A 168 18.02 15.01 -4.44
N PRO A 169 16.99 14.15 -4.29
CA PRO A 169 15.66 14.46 -4.80
C PRO A 169 15.06 15.67 -4.08
N GLN A 170 14.04 16.28 -4.68
CA GLN A 170 13.18 17.21 -3.95
C GLN A 170 12.37 16.44 -2.91
N PHE A 171 11.93 17.11 -1.84
CA PHE A 171 11.16 16.50 -0.78
C PHE A 171 10.07 17.45 -0.29
N ASP A 172 8.84 16.96 -0.17
CA ASP A 172 7.71 17.72 0.37
C ASP A 172 7.22 17.08 1.68
N GLY A 173 7.83 17.52 2.79
CA GLY A 173 7.47 17.07 4.13
C GLY A 173 6.05 17.46 4.54
N SER A 174 5.45 18.48 3.92
CA SER A 174 4.08 18.93 4.25
C SER A 174 3.00 17.99 3.72
N LYS A 175 3.33 17.20 2.70
CA LYS A 175 2.48 16.15 2.11
C LYS A 175 2.93 14.74 2.49
N SER A 176 3.91 14.62 3.37
CA SER A 176 4.42 13.35 3.89
C SER A 176 3.69 12.96 5.17
N TRP A 177 3.71 11.67 5.54
CA TRP A 177 2.86 11.15 6.62
C TRP A 177 3.47 9.97 7.37
N THR A 178 3.16 9.88 8.68
CA THR A 178 3.48 8.72 9.53
C THR A 178 2.23 8.28 10.32
N PRO A 179 2.03 6.97 10.56
CA PRO A 179 0.92 6.48 11.39
C PRO A 179 1.16 6.70 12.89
N VAL A 180 2.42 6.90 13.30
CA VAL A 180 2.84 7.09 14.69
C VAL A 180 3.34 8.51 14.89
N SER A 181 2.84 9.17 15.93
CA SER A 181 3.28 10.52 16.34
C SER A 181 4.73 10.54 16.79
N GLY A 182 5.44 11.64 16.52
CA GLY A 182 6.83 11.84 16.96
C GLY A 182 7.88 11.34 15.96
N LEU A 183 7.47 10.69 14.88
CA LEU A 183 8.32 10.40 13.73
C LEU A 183 8.32 11.60 12.78
N THR A 184 9.45 11.83 12.10
CA THR A 184 9.61 12.93 11.15
C THR A 184 9.90 12.36 9.77
N PRO A 185 8.97 12.49 8.80
CA PRO A 185 9.20 12.06 7.43
C PRO A 185 10.47 12.67 6.83
N GLY A 186 11.22 11.89 6.05
CA GLY A 186 12.52 12.25 5.49
C GLY A 186 13.70 12.12 6.46
N ASN A 187 13.43 11.86 7.74
CA ASN A 187 14.43 11.61 8.80
C ASN A 187 14.19 10.25 9.49
N MET A 188 13.75 9.26 8.72
CA MET A 188 13.49 7.91 9.22
C MET A 188 14.79 7.09 9.32
N PRO A 189 14.83 5.96 10.05
CA PRO A 189 15.97 5.06 10.03
C PRO A 189 16.33 4.60 8.60
N VAL A 190 17.61 4.30 8.36
CA VAL A 190 18.07 3.75 7.09
C VAL A 190 17.59 2.30 6.96
N ASP A 191 16.52 2.10 6.19
CA ASP A 191 15.87 0.81 6.01
C ASP A 191 15.19 0.71 4.62
N HIS A 192 14.34 -0.29 4.42
CA HIS A 192 13.69 -0.66 3.15
C HIS A 192 13.13 0.53 2.34
N GLY A 193 12.40 1.46 2.97
CA GLY A 193 11.85 2.63 2.29
C GLY A 193 12.92 3.57 1.74
N THR A 194 14.07 3.67 2.41
CA THR A 194 15.23 4.43 1.91
C THR A 194 15.85 3.74 0.69
N MET A 195 15.83 2.41 0.62
CA MET A 195 16.24 1.68 -0.58
C MET A 195 15.29 1.96 -1.74
N CYS A 196 13.98 1.89 -1.51
CA CYS A 196 12.97 2.18 -2.53
C CYS A 196 13.09 3.62 -3.06
N ALA A 197 13.29 4.60 -2.17
CA ALA A 197 13.51 5.99 -2.53
C ALA A 197 14.78 6.19 -3.38
N PHE A 198 15.87 5.48 -3.05
CA PHE A 198 17.08 5.47 -3.87
C PHE A 198 16.80 4.92 -5.27
N ASP A 199 16.05 3.83 -5.38
CA ASP A 199 15.72 3.19 -6.65
C ASP A 199 14.84 4.08 -7.53
N VAL A 200 13.88 4.82 -6.94
CA VAL A 200 13.15 5.88 -7.64
C VAL A 200 14.12 6.93 -8.20
N CYS A 201 15.12 7.35 -7.43
CA CYS A 201 16.13 8.31 -7.86
C CYS A 201 17.12 7.78 -8.92
N ILE A 202 17.03 6.50 -9.30
CA ILE A 202 17.74 5.96 -10.48
C ILE A 202 17.08 6.48 -11.77
N ALA A 203 15.75 6.47 -11.83
CA ALA A 203 14.99 6.81 -13.04
C ALA A 203 14.32 8.19 -12.99
N ALA A 204 14.09 8.75 -11.81
CA ALA A 204 13.40 10.02 -11.61
C ALA A 204 14.13 10.93 -10.60
N PRO A 205 15.40 11.30 -10.86
CA PRO A 205 16.23 12.03 -9.89
C PRO A 205 15.69 13.42 -9.53
N ASN A 206 14.86 14.03 -10.38
CA ASN A 206 14.28 15.37 -10.15
C ASN A 206 12.82 15.33 -9.63
N SER A 207 12.35 14.15 -9.24
CA SER A 207 11.03 14.02 -8.60
C SER A 207 10.98 14.66 -7.22
N THR A 208 9.76 14.97 -6.77
CA THR A 208 9.48 15.33 -5.38
C THR A 208 9.04 14.10 -4.61
N LEU A 209 9.87 13.64 -3.67
CA LEU A 209 9.51 12.52 -2.81
C LEU A 209 8.51 12.96 -1.73
N LEU A 210 7.50 12.12 -1.51
CA LEU A 210 6.64 12.13 -0.34
C LEU A 210 6.97 10.89 0.49
N ASP A 211 7.29 11.06 1.76
CA ASP A 211 7.61 9.96 2.65
C ASP A 211 6.35 9.53 3.43
N TYR A 212 5.77 8.41 3.01
CA TYR A 212 4.65 7.76 3.68
C TYR A 212 5.21 6.56 4.45
N ALA A 213 5.67 6.81 5.67
CA ALA A 213 6.30 5.81 6.54
C ALA A 213 5.26 4.86 7.16
N LEU A 214 4.57 4.11 6.30
CA LEU A 214 3.48 3.19 6.58
C LEU A 214 3.85 2.10 7.60
N LEU A 215 5.01 1.46 7.43
CA LEU A 215 5.39 0.25 8.18
C LEU A 215 6.02 0.59 9.54
N GLN A 216 5.30 1.35 10.36
CA GLN A 216 5.76 1.84 11.67
C GLN A 216 4.89 1.37 12.85
N SER A 217 3.67 0.90 12.59
CA SER A 217 2.75 0.39 13.61
C SER A 217 3.14 -1.02 14.05
N ARG A 218 3.96 -1.11 15.08
CA ARG A 218 4.49 -2.39 15.58
C ARG A 218 3.43 -3.21 16.33
N THR A 219 3.48 -4.53 16.16
CA THR A 219 2.86 -5.49 17.09
C THR A 219 3.86 -5.82 18.20
N PRO A 220 3.47 -5.97 19.48
CA PRO A 220 4.33 -6.58 20.48
C PRO A 220 4.81 -7.98 20.02
N GLY A 221 6.13 -8.18 19.92
CA GLY A 221 6.73 -9.43 19.42
C GLY A 221 6.78 -9.59 17.89
N GLY A 222 6.37 -8.58 17.11
CA GLY A 222 6.52 -8.53 15.65
C GLY A 222 7.91 -8.06 15.20
N SER A 223 8.18 -8.15 13.89
CA SER A 223 9.42 -7.61 13.34
C SER A 223 9.37 -6.08 13.31
N VAL A 224 10.53 -5.42 13.20
CA VAL A 224 10.63 -3.95 13.19
C VAL A 224 9.96 -3.32 11.95
N MET A 225 9.61 -4.11 10.92
CA MET A 225 9.09 -3.67 9.61
C MET A 225 7.63 -4.08 9.32
N ASP A 226 6.86 -4.46 10.34
CA ASP A 226 5.45 -4.81 10.16
C ASP A 226 4.54 -3.58 10.28
N GLY A 227 3.46 -3.57 9.51
CA GLY A 227 2.35 -2.62 9.61
C GLY A 227 1.00 -3.34 9.49
N PHE A 228 -0.08 -2.57 9.55
CA PHE A 228 -1.44 -3.08 9.36
C PHE A 228 -2.10 -2.41 8.16
N LEU A 229 -3.01 -3.13 7.50
CA LEU A 229 -3.71 -2.63 6.32
C LEU A 229 -4.51 -1.34 6.61
N SER A 230 -4.99 -1.14 7.84
CA SER A 230 -5.64 0.09 8.28
C SER A 230 -4.72 1.32 8.17
N ASP A 231 -3.42 1.17 8.38
CA ASP A 231 -2.49 2.28 8.16
C ASP A 231 -2.34 2.57 6.65
N ALA A 232 -2.43 1.55 5.81
CA ALA A 232 -2.42 1.71 4.35
C ALA A 232 -3.71 2.39 3.86
N VAL A 233 -4.86 2.05 4.45
CA VAL A 233 -6.14 2.74 4.26
C VAL A 233 -5.98 4.23 4.54
N LYS A 234 -5.35 4.61 5.66
CA LYS A 234 -5.11 6.02 5.99
C LYS A 234 -4.12 6.68 5.02
N ALA A 235 -3.01 6.02 4.70
CA ALA A 235 -2.00 6.52 3.77
C ALA A 235 -2.61 6.84 2.38
N PHE A 236 -3.35 5.89 1.81
CA PHE A 236 -3.98 6.08 0.50
C PHE A 236 -5.11 7.11 0.53
N SER A 237 -5.88 7.18 1.62
CA SER A 237 -6.87 8.25 1.79
C SER A 237 -6.23 9.65 1.81
N ASN A 238 -5.06 9.81 2.43
CA ASN A 238 -4.34 11.08 2.44
C ASN A 238 -3.81 11.42 1.02
N LEU A 239 -3.29 10.44 0.28
CA LEU A 239 -2.86 10.62 -1.11
C LEU A 239 -4.04 11.00 -2.02
N LEU A 240 -5.19 10.35 -1.84
CA LEU A 240 -6.42 10.70 -2.55
C LEU A 240 -6.85 12.13 -2.27
N GLN A 241 -6.72 12.58 -1.01
CA GLN A 241 -7.03 13.96 -0.63
C GLN A 241 -6.11 14.96 -1.34
N ILE A 242 -4.82 14.65 -1.50
CA ILE A 242 -3.88 15.50 -2.26
C ILE A 242 -4.38 15.71 -3.69
N LEU A 243 -4.77 14.65 -4.40
CA LEU A 243 -5.27 14.77 -5.77
C LEU A 243 -6.67 15.38 -5.87
N SER A 244 -7.55 15.08 -4.91
CA SER A 244 -8.95 15.53 -4.92
C SER A 244 -9.11 17.01 -4.59
N THR A 245 -8.14 17.59 -3.88
CA THR A 245 -8.14 19.01 -3.47
C THR A 245 -7.19 19.88 -4.29
N ALA A 246 -6.41 19.28 -5.18
CA ALA A 246 -5.51 20.02 -6.05
C ALA A 246 -6.28 20.84 -7.11
N PRO A 247 -5.78 22.03 -7.49
CA PRO A 247 -6.32 22.78 -8.62
C PRO A 247 -6.00 22.05 -9.94
N GLU A 248 -6.79 22.34 -10.98
CA GLU A 248 -6.49 21.89 -12.34
C GLU A 248 -5.36 22.72 -13.00
N PRO A 249 -4.47 22.10 -13.79
CA PRO A 249 -4.35 20.66 -14.00
C PRO A 249 -3.82 19.95 -12.75
N LYS A 250 -4.38 18.78 -12.43
CA LYS A 250 -3.93 17.97 -11.28
C LYS A 250 -2.42 17.66 -11.35
N PRO A 251 -1.74 17.58 -10.20
CA PRO A 251 -0.34 17.18 -10.16
C PRO A 251 -0.19 15.70 -10.51
N ALA A 252 0.91 15.35 -11.18
CA ALA A 252 1.27 13.95 -11.40
C ALA A 252 1.72 13.31 -10.08
N LEU A 253 1.16 12.14 -9.78
CA LEU A 253 1.46 11.37 -8.57
C LEU A 253 1.73 9.91 -8.95
N VAL A 254 2.91 9.43 -8.57
CA VAL A 254 3.27 8.01 -8.60
C VAL A 254 3.28 7.48 -7.17
N VAL A 255 2.65 6.34 -6.92
CA VAL A 255 2.59 5.70 -5.59
C VAL A 255 3.36 4.39 -5.65
N ASN A 256 4.52 4.35 -5.00
CA ASN A 256 5.37 3.17 -4.92
C ASN A 256 5.08 2.37 -3.64
N ASN A 257 4.70 1.11 -3.80
CA ASN A 257 4.38 0.19 -2.72
C ASN A 257 5.25 -1.06 -2.81
N SER A 258 6.23 -1.18 -1.92
CA SER A 258 7.13 -2.33 -1.85
C SER A 258 6.85 -3.17 -0.61
N TRP A 259 5.57 -3.39 -0.32
CA TRP A 259 5.05 -4.18 0.80
C TRP A 259 3.92 -5.11 0.35
N ALA A 260 3.62 -6.14 1.15
CA ALA A 260 2.50 -7.07 0.91
C ALA A 260 2.05 -7.76 2.19
N MET A 261 0.90 -8.44 2.09
CA MET A 261 0.56 -9.59 2.93
C MET A 261 1.32 -10.83 2.40
N PHE A 262 1.80 -11.71 3.28
CA PHE A 262 2.62 -12.86 2.85
C PHE A 262 1.91 -14.22 2.94
N HIS A 263 0.82 -14.32 3.70
CA HIS A 263 0.18 -15.60 3.95
C HIS A 263 -1.33 -15.44 4.12
N PRO A 264 -2.17 -16.31 3.52
CA PRO A 264 -3.63 -16.20 3.58
C PRO A 264 -4.20 -16.35 4.99
N SER A 265 -3.46 -16.98 5.92
CA SER A 265 -3.91 -17.09 7.32
C SER A 265 -3.86 -15.76 8.09
N TRP A 266 -3.38 -14.67 7.48
CA TRP A 266 -3.40 -13.34 8.08
C TRP A 266 -4.70 -12.58 7.76
N ASP A 267 -5.52 -13.15 6.88
CA ASP A 267 -6.77 -12.61 6.38
C ASP A 267 -7.94 -13.46 6.89
N PHE A 268 -9.18 -13.01 6.64
CA PHE A 268 -10.34 -13.87 6.75
C PHE A 268 -10.32 -14.97 5.68
N PRO A 269 -11.03 -16.10 5.87
CA PRO A 269 -11.07 -17.16 4.87
C PRO A 269 -11.60 -16.68 3.51
N VAL A 270 -11.09 -17.27 2.43
CA VAL A 270 -11.62 -17.03 1.07
C VAL A 270 -13.13 -17.31 1.04
N GLY A 271 -13.89 -16.38 0.47
CA GLY A 271 -15.35 -16.41 0.43
C GLY A 271 -16.02 -15.64 1.58
N HIS A 272 -15.28 -15.27 2.63
CA HIS A 272 -15.80 -14.36 3.65
C HIS A 272 -15.94 -12.93 3.08
N PRO A 273 -17.06 -12.22 3.31
CA PRO A 273 -17.29 -10.89 2.74
C PRO A 273 -16.28 -9.83 3.22
N GLY A 274 -15.70 -10.03 4.41
CA GLY A 274 -14.64 -9.16 4.94
C GLY A 274 -13.21 -9.47 4.48
N ASN A 275 -12.98 -10.52 3.70
CA ASN A 275 -11.64 -10.91 3.25
C ASN A 275 -11.00 -9.79 2.41
N TYR A 276 -9.72 -9.49 2.62
CA TYR A 276 -9.01 -8.45 1.88
C TYR A 276 -8.52 -8.94 0.50
N SER A 277 -7.96 -10.15 0.48
CA SER A 277 -7.16 -10.64 -0.63
C SER A 277 -7.97 -10.97 -1.89
N ASP A 278 -9.17 -11.50 -1.71
CA ASP A 278 -10.07 -12.06 -2.73
C ASP A 278 -11.38 -11.26 -2.88
N ASN A 279 -11.57 -10.17 -2.13
CA ASN A 279 -12.75 -9.32 -2.27
C ASN A 279 -12.41 -7.96 -2.90
N PRO A 280 -12.82 -7.67 -4.14
CA PRO A 280 -12.64 -6.34 -4.74
C PRO A 280 -13.45 -5.24 -4.02
N ASN A 281 -14.44 -5.60 -3.21
CA ASN A 281 -15.22 -4.67 -2.38
C ASN A 281 -14.64 -4.48 -0.98
N HIS A 282 -13.48 -5.07 -0.67
CA HIS A 282 -12.78 -4.71 0.55
C HIS A 282 -12.48 -3.21 0.54
N PRO A 283 -12.72 -2.46 1.63
CA PRO A 283 -12.63 -1.01 1.64
C PRO A 283 -11.28 -0.45 1.18
N PHE A 284 -10.18 -1.14 1.49
CA PHE A 284 -8.86 -0.76 0.97
C PHE A 284 -8.75 -0.91 -0.56
N ASN A 285 -9.30 -1.97 -1.15
CA ASN A 285 -9.30 -2.16 -2.61
C ASN A 285 -10.14 -1.06 -3.31
N ILE A 286 -11.25 -0.65 -2.70
CA ILE A 286 -12.06 0.49 -3.17
C ILE A 286 -11.24 1.80 -3.12
N ILE A 287 -10.51 2.04 -2.03
CA ILE A 287 -9.67 3.24 -1.90
C ILE A 287 -8.53 3.22 -2.95
N VAL A 288 -7.90 2.08 -3.19
CA VAL A 288 -6.88 1.91 -4.23
C VAL A 288 -7.43 2.27 -5.61
N GLU A 289 -8.58 1.70 -5.99
CA GLU A 289 -9.23 2.00 -7.27
C GLU A 289 -9.63 3.48 -7.38
N SER A 290 -10.12 4.08 -6.29
CA SER A 290 -10.49 5.50 -6.26
C SER A 290 -9.28 6.44 -6.44
N LEU A 291 -8.11 6.04 -5.96
CA LEU A 291 -6.87 6.81 -6.11
C LEU A 291 -6.35 6.74 -7.55
N GLU A 292 -6.45 5.60 -8.22
CA GLU A 292 -6.15 5.48 -9.65
C GLU A 292 -7.13 6.32 -10.49
N ASP A 293 -8.43 6.22 -10.22
CA ASP A 293 -9.44 7.01 -10.93
C ASP A 293 -9.20 8.52 -10.78
N ALA A 294 -8.73 8.95 -9.60
CA ALA A 294 -8.35 10.33 -9.32
C ALA A 294 -7.12 10.83 -10.11
N GLY A 295 -6.33 9.91 -10.70
CA GLY A 295 -5.22 10.19 -11.60
C GLY A 295 -3.84 9.73 -11.12
N ALA A 296 -3.74 8.92 -10.07
CA ALA A 296 -2.46 8.40 -9.61
C ALA A 296 -2.00 7.17 -10.41
N ASP A 297 -0.70 7.09 -10.70
CA ASP A 297 -0.05 5.86 -11.17
C ASP A 297 0.37 5.03 -9.96
N ILE A 298 -0.24 3.86 -9.75
CA ILE A 298 -0.01 3.04 -8.55
C ILE A 298 0.77 1.77 -8.92
N LEU A 299 1.92 1.58 -8.27
CA LEU A 299 2.78 0.42 -8.47
C LEU A 299 2.89 -0.38 -7.17
N PHE A 300 2.71 -1.69 -7.28
CA PHE A 300 2.95 -2.65 -6.21
C PHE A 300 4.00 -3.67 -6.66
N ALA A 301 4.91 -4.04 -5.77
CA ALA A 301 5.72 -5.24 -6.00
C ALA A 301 4.82 -6.49 -5.97
N ALA A 302 5.09 -7.47 -6.84
CA ALA A 302 4.29 -8.70 -6.93
C ALA A 302 4.41 -9.59 -5.67
N GLY A 303 5.47 -9.39 -4.87
CA GLY A 303 5.75 -10.16 -3.66
C GLY A 303 6.95 -11.10 -3.80
N ASN A 304 7.37 -11.66 -2.66
CA ASN A 304 8.56 -12.51 -2.54
C ASN A 304 8.25 -13.98 -2.19
N CYS A 305 7.08 -14.48 -2.58
CA CYS A 305 6.67 -15.87 -2.36
C CYS A 305 6.79 -16.74 -3.62
N GLY A 306 7.84 -16.50 -4.43
CA GLY A 306 8.19 -17.34 -5.57
C GLY A 306 8.69 -18.73 -5.14
N ALA A 307 8.32 -19.76 -5.90
CA ALA A 307 8.53 -21.16 -5.51
C ALA A 307 10.01 -21.56 -5.30
N GLU A 308 10.95 -20.87 -5.93
CA GLU A 308 12.37 -21.22 -5.89
C GLU A 308 13.12 -20.64 -4.68
N CYS A 309 12.67 -19.51 -4.11
CA CYS A 309 13.22 -18.89 -2.89
C CYS A 309 12.10 -18.16 -2.14
N PRO A 310 11.07 -18.87 -1.63
CA PRO A 310 9.99 -18.17 -0.94
C PRO A 310 10.50 -17.53 0.34
N ASP A 311 10.06 -16.30 0.61
CA ASP A 311 10.26 -15.68 1.91
C ASP A 311 9.69 -16.58 3.02
N GLY A 312 10.35 -16.64 4.17
CA GLY A 312 9.92 -17.48 5.29
C GLY A 312 8.51 -17.16 5.78
N ARG A 313 8.06 -15.91 5.64
CA ARG A 313 6.70 -15.47 5.98
C ARG A 313 5.63 -16.13 5.11
N CYS A 314 5.99 -16.61 3.92
CA CYS A 314 5.09 -17.33 3.02
C CYS A 314 4.77 -18.75 3.51
N GLN A 315 5.55 -19.30 4.45
CA GLN A 315 5.33 -20.64 5.02
C GLN A 315 5.18 -21.75 3.97
N GLY A 316 5.89 -21.64 2.85
CA GLY A 316 5.83 -22.58 1.72
C GLY A 316 4.62 -22.40 0.79
N VAL A 317 3.70 -21.47 1.08
CA VAL A 317 2.60 -21.10 0.19
C VAL A 317 3.14 -20.25 -0.95
N THR A 318 3.15 -20.83 -2.15
CA THR A 318 3.74 -20.25 -3.37
C THR A 318 2.79 -20.26 -4.56
N ASN A 319 1.59 -20.81 -4.37
CA ASN A 319 0.51 -20.77 -5.36
C ASN A 319 -0.35 -19.53 -5.12
N ARG A 320 -0.63 -18.77 -6.19
CA ARG A 320 -1.33 -17.47 -6.14
C ARG A 320 -0.79 -16.50 -5.07
N PRO A 321 0.52 -16.26 -4.99
CA PRO A 321 1.15 -15.47 -3.92
C PRO A 321 0.92 -13.94 -3.99
N ILE A 322 0.09 -13.45 -4.90
CA ILE A 322 -0.13 -12.01 -5.11
C ILE A 322 -1.50 -11.64 -4.52
N TYR A 323 -1.47 -11.11 -3.30
CA TYR A 323 -2.67 -10.89 -2.49
C TYR A 323 -3.22 -9.46 -2.61
N GLY A 324 -4.55 -9.32 -2.57
CA GLY A 324 -5.23 -8.05 -2.39
C GLY A 324 -4.78 -6.97 -3.38
N ALA A 325 -4.45 -5.78 -2.87
CA ALA A 325 -4.05 -4.62 -3.68
C ALA A 325 -2.89 -4.90 -4.63
N ASN A 326 -1.93 -5.77 -4.27
CA ASN A 326 -0.82 -6.15 -5.15
C ASN A 326 -1.29 -6.88 -6.43
N SER A 327 -2.52 -7.43 -6.41
CA SER A 327 -3.17 -8.09 -7.55
C SER A 327 -4.34 -7.29 -8.14
N HIS A 328 -4.55 -6.06 -7.69
CA HIS A 328 -5.70 -5.26 -8.11
C HIS A 328 -5.60 -4.86 -9.60
N PRO A 329 -6.70 -4.89 -10.39
CA PRO A 329 -6.65 -4.54 -11.82
C PRO A 329 -6.19 -3.10 -12.07
N SER A 330 -6.52 -2.16 -11.18
CA SER A 330 -6.14 -0.73 -11.29
C SER A 330 -4.70 -0.41 -10.88
N VAL A 331 -3.86 -1.39 -10.57
CA VAL A 331 -2.44 -1.14 -10.23
C VAL A 331 -1.52 -1.92 -11.16
N LEU A 332 -0.27 -1.45 -11.28
CA LEU A 332 0.79 -2.23 -11.90
C LEU A 332 1.48 -3.09 -10.84
N SER A 333 1.39 -4.40 -11.00
CA SER A 333 2.07 -5.41 -10.20
C SER A 333 3.39 -5.79 -10.87
N ILE A 334 4.49 -5.59 -10.15
CA ILE A 334 5.84 -5.63 -10.72
C ILE A 334 6.61 -6.85 -10.22
N ALA A 335 7.01 -7.74 -11.13
CA ALA A 335 7.92 -8.85 -10.84
C ALA A 335 9.39 -8.44 -10.91
N GLY A 336 10.26 -9.18 -10.21
CA GLY A 336 11.69 -8.93 -10.15
C GLY A 336 12.49 -9.76 -11.17
N VAL A 337 13.37 -9.11 -11.93
CA VAL A 337 14.41 -9.74 -12.76
C VAL A 337 15.79 -9.16 -12.45
N THR A 338 16.85 -9.93 -12.68
CA THR A 338 18.23 -9.42 -12.62
C THR A 338 18.53 -8.52 -13.81
N VAL A 339 19.68 -7.83 -13.81
CA VAL A 339 20.15 -7.05 -14.98
C VAL A 339 20.41 -7.92 -16.21
N ASN A 340 20.50 -9.25 -16.05
CA ASN A 340 20.58 -10.22 -17.15
C ASN A 340 19.20 -10.61 -17.71
N LYS A 341 18.11 -10.02 -17.18
CA LYS A 341 16.71 -10.30 -17.53
C LYS A 341 16.23 -11.70 -17.12
N GLU A 342 16.84 -12.25 -16.07
CA GLU A 342 16.46 -13.53 -15.48
C GLU A 342 15.53 -13.28 -14.28
N ARG A 343 14.38 -13.96 -14.19
CA ARG A 343 13.49 -13.82 -13.02
C ARG A 343 14.22 -14.29 -11.77
N VAL A 344 14.18 -13.49 -10.71
CA VAL A 344 14.72 -13.91 -9.40
C VAL A 344 13.78 -14.93 -8.76
N GLY A 345 14.34 -15.97 -8.14
CA GLY A 345 13.56 -17.11 -7.63
C GLY A 345 12.51 -16.77 -6.59
N TYR A 346 12.74 -15.72 -5.79
CA TYR A 346 11.77 -15.24 -4.81
C TYR A 346 10.63 -14.43 -5.43
N SER A 347 10.79 -13.89 -6.65
CA SER A 347 9.74 -13.08 -7.27
C SER A 347 8.48 -13.91 -7.46
N SER A 348 7.40 -13.48 -6.81
CA SER A 348 6.06 -14.06 -6.95
C SER A 348 5.65 -14.19 -8.42
N GLN A 349 4.93 -15.26 -8.71
CA GLN A 349 4.37 -15.56 -10.03
C GLN A 349 2.84 -15.60 -9.94
N GLY A 350 2.17 -15.32 -11.06
CA GLY A 350 0.71 -15.35 -11.14
C GLY A 350 0.09 -16.74 -10.98
N PRO A 351 -1.25 -16.82 -10.91
CA PRO A 351 -2.18 -15.70 -11.01
C PRO A 351 -2.32 -14.91 -9.70
N GLY A 352 -2.83 -13.68 -9.77
CA GLY A 352 -3.20 -12.91 -8.58
C GLY A 352 -4.54 -13.35 -7.98
N HIS A 353 -4.84 -12.82 -6.79
CA HIS A 353 -6.10 -13.10 -6.10
C HIS A 353 -7.29 -12.33 -6.68
N LEU A 354 -7.14 -11.03 -6.94
CA LEU A 354 -8.19 -10.19 -7.54
C LEU A 354 -8.19 -10.23 -9.08
N ASP A 355 -7.01 -10.24 -9.70
CA ASP A 355 -6.85 -10.38 -11.15
C ASP A 355 -5.87 -11.52 -11.49
N SER A 356 -6.30 -12.39 -12.39
CA SER A 356 -5.51 -13.52 -12.86
C SER A 356 -4.34 -13.12 -13.76
N GLN A 357 -4.38 -11.94 -14.40
CA GLN A 357 -3.36 -11.43 -15.31
C GLN A 357 -2.27 -10.62 -14.59
N LYS A 358 -1.86 -11.07 -13.41
CA LYS A 358 -0.77 -10.47 -12.61
C LYS A 358 0.38 -11.45 -12.48
N PRO A 359 1.65 -10.99 -12.43
CA PRO A 359 2.11 -9.59 -12.50
C PRO A 359 2.04 -9.01 -13.92
N ASP A 360 1.99 -7.68 -14.04
CA ASP A 360 1.81 -6.98 -15.31
C ASP A 360 3.11 -6.84 -16.11
N LEU A 361 4.22 -6.60 -15.41
CA LEU A 361 5.55 -6.44 -16.02
C LEU A 361 6.67 -6.81 -15.06
N CYS A 362 7.89 -6.91 -15.59
CA CYS A 362 9.10 -7.16 -14.81
C CYS A 362 9.98 -5.91 -14.75
N ALA A 363 10.59 -5.66 -13.60
CA ALA A 363 11.60 -4.61 -13.40
C ALA A 363 12.87 -5.19 -12.76
N TYR A 364 13.96 -4.43 -12.88
CA TYR A 364 15.26 -4.84 -12.39
C TYR A 364 15.31 -4.81 -10.86
N THR A 365 15.88 -5.85 -10.27
CA THR A 365 16.16 -5.98 -8.84
C THR A 365 17.49 -6.71 -8.66
N HIS A 366 17.89 -6.93 -7.40
CA HIS A 366 19.04 -7.74 -7.04
C HIS A 366 20.37 -7.18 -7.59
N PHE A 367 20.57 -5.86 -7.48
CA PHE A 367 21.77 -5.14 -7.91
C PHE A 367 22.34 -4.30 -6.75
N VAL A 368 23.60 -3.87 -6.86
CA VAL A 368 24.19 -2.93 -5.89
C VAL A 368 23.55 -1.54 -6.04
N GLY A 369 22.71 -1.16 -5.08
CA GLY A 369 22.01 0.12 -5.02
C GLY A 369 22.46 1.01 -3.86
N SER A 370 21.51 1.34 -2.99
CA SER A 370 21.67 2.25 -1.85
C SER A 370 22.64 1.77 -0.76
N GLY A 371 22.94 0.47 -0.72
CA GLY A 371 23.70 -0.17 0.35
C GLY A 371 22.95 -0.25 1.69
N VAL A 372 21.62 -0.15 1.67
CA VAL A 372 20.75 -0.43 2.83
C VAL A 372 20.84 -1.91 3.20
N TYR A 373 20.81 -2.79 2.20
CA TYR A 373 21.08 -4.21 2.33
C TYR A 373 22.46 -4.53 1.74
N PRO A 374 23.19 -5.50 2.32
CA PRO A 374 24.56 -5.85 1.93
C PRO A 374 24.68 -6.49 0.55
#